data_AF-Q389Q9-F1
#
_entry.id   AF-Q389Q9-F1
#
_cell.length_a   1.000
_cell.length_b   1.000
_cell.length_c   1.000
_cell.angle_alpha   90.00
_cell.angle_beta   90.00
_cell.angle_gamma   90.00
#
_symmetry.space_group_name_H-M   'P 1'
#
loop_
_entity.id
_entity.type
_entity.pdbx_description
1 polymer ?
#
loop_
_entity_poly.entity_id
_entity_poly.type
_entity_poly.pdbx_seq_one_letter_code
_entity_poly.pdbx_strand_id
1 'polypeptide(L)'
;MQFVSDLGLELSVFVCHLYAKYSEEPLKAFHELVLRTRSSCCGSDDSSNYLSLATLSGTQWYQDMTKRYASLRQRLRGERDNDVQEAREVTLSLYPQGCRVSEYADAIVTSAAMLTSNIPSTVLERFASCRVKDLNEKGCVSISADELASDLIERPVLDSFTPSRWWESDKTAPSSSLKDGLVAVKSIGLRVQPVEILIFYTYNGRPRRRFIPLDGLLHENSPIAPLLRRLVRSHGMLVSESQLRSYLQRLQELMRKSVESHASTVKPEGPLQPQFDWKQQIGYSDNAPAAHNTGEEEQHMTSAKTGEPEVNKADVGLLYRDPEAALKNVDLNDADDITLQEFKAKMNEGFMQNALRPGDPGYVYDKRLDVNPTERSEWDDSD
;
A
#
# COMPACT_ATOMS: atom_id res chain seq x y z
N MET A 1 -2.04 -3.14 23.71
CA MET A 1 -1.19 -2.15 23.01
C MET A 1 -1.79 -0.74 23.10
N GLN A 2 -2.12 -0.24 24.30
CA GLN A 2 -2.74 1.10 24.44
C GLN A 2 -1.77 2.24 24.08
N PHE A 3 -0.46 2.01 24.12
CA PHE A 3 0.56 3.06 24.06
C PHE A 3 0.70 3.85 22.75
N VAL A 4 0.04 3.47 21.66
CA VAL A 4 0.27 4.11 20.35
C VAL A 4 -1.02 4.67 19.72
N SER A 5 -2.16 4.63 20.42
CA SER A 5 -3.39 5.22 19.90
C SER A 5 -3.28 6.74 19.67
N ASP A 6 -2.40 7.41 20.42
CA ASP A 6 -2.28 8.86 20.41
C ASP A 6 -1.52 9.40 19.18
N LEU A 7 -0.96 8.52 18.35
CA LEU A 7 -0.26 8.88 17.11
C LEU A 7 -1.12 8.71 15.86
N GLY A 8 -2.36 8.24 16.02
CA GLY A 8 -3.21 7.83 14.90
C GLY A 8 -2.76 6.50 14.30
N LEU A 9 -3.74 5.71 13.85
CA LEU A 9 -3.53 4.30 13.49
C LEU A 9 -2.37 4.08 12.52
N GLU A 10 -2.30 4.83 11.42
CA GLU A 10 -1.29 4.59 10.40
C GLU A 10 0.14 4.69 10.95
N LEU A 11 0.38 5.69 11.80
CA LEU A 11 1.69 5.86 12.42
C LEU A 11 1.93 4.74 13.44
N SER A 12 0.90 4.34 14.20
CA SER A 12 0.99 3.22 15.14
C SER A 12 1.38 1.91 14.46
N VAL A 13 0.70 1.57 13.36
CA VAL A 13 0.99 0.37 12.57
C VAL A 13 2.40 0.44 12.00
N PHE A 14 2.80 1.61 11.50
CA PHE A 14 4.14 1.81 10.97
C PHE A 14 5.24 1.65 12.03
N VAL A 15 5.03 2.19 13.24
CA VAL A 15 5.93 2.00 14.39
C VAL A 15 6.04 0.52 14.75
N CYS A 16 4.91 -0.16 14.95
CA CYS A 16 4.88 -1.59 15.27
C CYS A 16 5.59 -2.42 14.20
N HIS A 17 5.35 -2.12 12.91
CA HIS A 17 6.01 -2.80 11.80
C HIS A 17 7.53 -2.62 11.83
N LEU A 18 8.04 -1.41 12.09
CA LEU A 18 9.48 -1.18 12.18
C LEU A 18 10.11 -1.92 13.35
N TYR A 19 9.49 -1.89 14.53
CA TYR A 19 9.99 -2.60 15.71
C TYR A 19 9.94 -4.11 15.56
N ALA A 20 8.91 -4.65 14.90
CA ALA A 20 8.86 -6.07 14.56
C ALA A 20 9.92 -6.46 13.52
N LYS A 21 10.12 -5.62 12.48
CA LYS A 21 11.11 -5.86 11.42
C LYS A 21 12.55 -5.83 11.94
N TYR A 22 12.83 -5.00 12.93
CA TYR A 22 14.15 -4.83 13.53
C TYR A 22 14.15 -5.27 15.00
N SER A 23 13.53 -6.41 15.30
CA SER A 23 13.44 -6.97 16.67
C SER A 23 14.81 -7.10 17.34
N GLU A 24 15.81 -7.53 16.58
CA GLU A 24 17.20 -7.73 17.05
C GLU A 24 17.99 -6.43 17.18
N GLU A 25 17.55 -5.37 16.49
CA GLU A 25 18.24 -4.07 16.46
C GLU A 25 17.24 -2.91 16.69
N PRO A 26 16.64 -2.73 17.89
CA PRO A 26 15.63 -1.69 18.14
C PRO A 26 16.13 -0.27 17.83
N LEU A 27 17.42 -0.02 18.01
CA LEU A 27 18.07 1.25 17.63
C LEU A 27 17.92 1.54 16.12
N LYS A 28 17.99 0.51 15.28
CA LYS A 28 17.79 0.64 13.83
C LYS A 28 16.32 0.90 13.51
N ALA A 29 15.39 0.27 14.24
CA ALA A 29 13.96 0.57 14.16
C ALA A 29 13.70 2.06 14.44
N PHE A 30 14.23 2.55 15.56
CA PHE A 30 14.08 3.94 15.98
C PHE A 30 14.72 4.91 14.99
N HIS A 31 15.94 4.64 14.51
CA HIS A 31 16.56 5.47 13.48
C HIS A 31 15.73 5.52 12.18
N GLU A 32 15.19 4.39 11.72
CA GLU A 32 14.31 4.36 10.54
C GLU A 32 13.01 5.12 10.79
N LEU A 33 12.47 5.06 12.00
CA LEU A 33 11.27 5.77 12.41
C LEU A 33 11.51 7.29 12.39
N VAL A 34 12.55 7.77 13.05
CA VAL A 34 12.89 9.20 13.10
C VAL A 34 13.18 9.73 11.69
N LEU A 35 13.95 8.97 10.89
CA LEU A 35 14.25 9.32 9.51
C LEU A 35 12.99 9.46 8.65
N ARG A 36 12.07 8.49 8.73
CA ARG A 36 10.86 8.46 7.89
C ARG A 36 9.76 9.41 8.36
N THR A 37 9.79 9.84 9.63
CA THR A 37 8.85 10.82 10.19
C THR A 37 9.35 12.26 10.14
N ARG A 38 10.57 12.47 9.62
CA ARG A 38 11.25 13.79 9.54
C ARG A 38 11.44 14.46 10.91
N SER A 39 11.58 13.66 11.97
CA SER A 39 11.71 14.20 13.31
C SER A 39 13.16 14.61 13.59
N SER A 40 13.33 15.73 14.29
CA SER A 40 14.63 16.28 14.70
C SER A 40 15.17 15.68 16.01
N CYS A 41 14.45 14.74 16.63
CA CYS A 41 14.75 14.20 17.95
C CYS A 41 15.97 13.27 17.90
N CYS A 42 17.16 13.84 18.00
CA CYS A 42 18.40 13.12 18.26
C CYS A 42 19.24 13.84 19.32
N GLY A 43 18.57 14.32 20.38
CA GLY A 43 19.27 14.62 21.63
C GLY A 43 19.94 13.35 22.15
N SER A 44 21.10 13.50 22.80
CA SER A 44 21.82 12.40 23.47
C SER A 44 20.98 11.64 24.49
N ASP A 45 19.93 12.29 24.98
CA ASP A 45 19.19 11.88 26.17
C ASP A 45 18.16 10.77 25.90
N ASP A 46 17.80 10.53 24.64
CA ASP A 46 16.84 9.47 24.26
C ASP A 46 17.45 8.05 24.23
N SER A 47 18.73 7.90 24.59
CA SER A 47 19.50 6.66 24.34
C SER A 47 18.98 5.39 25.01
N SER A 48 18.28 5.48 26.15
CA SER A 48 17.72 4.31 26.84
C SER A 48 16.26 4.01 26.45
N ASN A 49 15.50 5.01 26.01
CA ASN A 49 14.04 4.93 25.94
C ASN A 49 13.52 4.32 24.63
N TYR A 50 14.35 4.19 23.59
CA TYR A 50 13.93 3.57 22.32
C TYR A 50 14.03 2.05 22.28
N LEU A 51 14.54 1.40 23.35
CA LEU A 51 14.84 -0.04 23.35
C LEU A 51 13.61 -0.93 23.16
N SER A 52 12.43 -0.44 23.53
CA SER A 52 11.18 -1.17 23.38
C SER A 52 10.04 -0.26 22.94
N LEU A 53 9.00 -0.87 22.36
CA LEU A 53 7.76 -0.15 22.05
C LEU A 53 7.09 0.44 23.30
N ALA A 54 7.26 -0.21 24.46
CA ALA A 54 6.67 0.24 25.73
C ALA A 54 7.35 1.50 26.28
N THR A 55 8.65 1.67 26.04
CA THR A 55 9.44 2.82 26.52
C THR A 55 9.42 3.99 25.54
N LEU A 56 8.90 3.79 24.32
CA LEU A 56 8.90 4.79 23.25
C LEU A 56 8.16 6.08 23.63
N SER A 57 7.15 6.00 24.48
CA SER A 57 6.39 7.15 25.01
C SER A 57 7.25 8.13 25.82
N GLY A 58 8.37 7.65 26.37
CA GLY A 58 9.35 8.46 27.10
C GLY A 58 10.39 9.16 26.21
N THR A 59 10.29 9.05 24.88
CA THR A 59 11.23 9.70 23.96
C THR A 59 10.75 11.09 23.54
N GLN A 60 11.68 11.99 23.23
CA GLN A 60 11.31 13.29 22.64
C GLN A 60 10.59 13.12 21.31
N TRP A 61 10.96 12.11 20.52
CA TRP A 61 10.28 11.76 19.27
C TRP A 61 8.78 11.54 19.45
N TYR A 62 8.38 10.77 20.47
CA TYR A 62 6.97 10.48 20.71
C TYR A 62 6.19 11.72 21.11
N GLN A 63 6.78 12.55 21.98
CA GLN A 63 6.17 13.81 22.42
C GLN A 63 5.97 14.77 21.25
N ASP A 64 6.97 14.90 20.39
CA ASP A 64 6.91 15.71 19.18
C ASP A 64 5.83 15.20 18.22
N MET A 65 5.77 13.89 17.97
CA MET A 65 4.74 13.33 17.09
C MET A 65 3.33 13.47 17.67
N THR A 66 3.17 13.27 18.98
CA THR A 66 1.89 13.47 19.67
C THR A 66 1.43 14.92 19.55
N LYS A 67 2.34 15.89 19.74
CA LYS A 67 2.04 17.32 19.59
C LYS A 67 1.66 17.66 18.14
N ARG A 68 2.37 17.12 17.15
CA ARG A 68 2.05 17.31 15.73
C ARG A 68 0.69 16.71 15.38
N TYR A 69 0.38 15.52 15.89
CA TYR A 69 -0.90 14.87 15.66
C TYR A 69 -2.06 15.66 16.30
N ALA A 70 -1.91 16.10 17.55
CA ALA A 70 -2.90 16.94 18.21
C ALA A 70 -3.16 18.24 17.43
N SER A 71 -2.09 18.89 16.94
CA SER A 71 -2.19 20.10 16.11
C SER A 71 -2.90 19.85 14.78
N LEU A 72 -2.61 18.72 14.13
CA LEU A 72 -3.31 18.29 12.93
C LEU A 72 -4.80 18.10 13.19
N ARG A 73 -5.16 17.38 14.26
CA ARG A 73 -6.57 17.12 14.60
C ARG A 73 -7.32 18.39 14.92
N GLN A 74 -6.70 19.31 15.66
CA GLN A 74 -7.29 20.63 15.92
C GLN A 74 -7.55 21.40 14.63
N ARG A 75 -6.60 21.36 13.69
CA ARG A 75 -6.77 21.99 12.38
C ARG A 75 -7.87 21.32 11.57
N LEU A 76 -7.92 19.99 11.52
CA LEU A 76 -8.98 19.24 10.82
C LEU A 76 -10.36 19.55 11.41
N ARG A 77 -10.50 19.65 12.74
CA ARG A 77 -11.76 20.08 13.36
C ARG A 77 -12.19 21.47 12.88
N GLY A 78 -11.27 22.42 12.77
CA GLY A 78 -11.58 23.77 12.28
C GLY A 78 -11.88 23.81 10.78
N GLU A 79 -11.12 23.07 9.96
CA GLU A 79 -11.34 22.97 8.50
C GLU A 79 -12.66 22.24 8.16
N ARG A 80 -13.15 21.37 9.04
CA ARG A 80 -14.32 20.50 8.86
C ARG A 80 -15.38 20.69 9.95
N ASP A 81 -15.54 21.92 10.45
CA ASP A 81 -16.44 22.18 11.57
C ASP A 81 -17.90 21.78 11.26
N ASN A 82 -18.37 22.04 10.03
CA ASN A 82 -19.72 21.63 9.60
C ASN A 82 -19.94 20.11 9.73
N ASP A 83 -19.00 19.30 9.25
CA ASP A 83 -19.08 17.82 9.34
C ASP A 83 -19.05 17.36 10.82
N VAL A 84 -18.28 18.06 11.66
CA VAL A 84 -18.19 17.79 13.10
C VAL A 84 -19.49 18.15 13.83
N GLN A 85 -20.11 19.29 13.50
CA GLN A 85 -21.41 19.68 14.07
C GLN A 85 -22.51 18.74 13.61
N GLU A 86 -22.54 18.37 12.34
CA GLU A 86 -23.49 17.39 11.81
C GLU A 86 -23.38 16.07 12.58
N ALA A 87 -22.16 15.54 12.75
CA ALA A 87 -21.94 14.31 13.50
C ALA A 87 -22.45 14.40 14.95
N ARG A 88 -22.25 15.56 15.60
CA ARG A 88 -22.79 15.81 16.94
C ARG A 88 -24.32 15.83 16.94
N GLU A 89 -24.93 16.61 16.06
CA GLU A 89 -26.38 16.80 16.00
C GLU A 89 -27.12 15.50 15.68
N VAL A 90 -26.63 14.74 14.70
CA VAL A 90 -27.18 13.43 14.31
C VAL A 90 -27.12 12.46 15.49
N THR A 91 -25.98 12.32 16.14
CA THR A 91 -25.84 11.39 17.28
C THR A 91 -26.74 11.78 18.44
N LEU A 92 -26.80 13.08 18.80
CA LEU A 92 -27.66 13.55 19.88
C LEU A 92 -29.15 13.44 19.54
N SER A 93 -29.53 13.57 18.27
CA SER A 93 -30.92 13.40 17.82
C SER A 93 -31.36 11.93 17.86
N LEU A 94 -30.49 11.00 17.47
CA LEU A 94 -30.81 9.57 17.44
C LEU A 94 -30.76 8.93 18.83
N TYR A 95 -29.81 9.37 19.67
CA TYR A 95 -29.54 8.79 20.98
C TYR A 95 -29.52 9.86 22.08
N PRO A 96 -30.63 10.58 22.34
CA PRO A 96 -30.64 11.71 23.27
C PRO A 96 -30.31 11.34 24.73
N GLN A 97 -30.49 10.06 25.10
CA GLN A 97 -30.13 9.53 26.42
C GLN A 97 -28.85 8.68 26.39
N GLY A 98 -28.18 8.60 25.24
CA GLY A 98 -27.10 7.66 24.99
C GLY A 98 -27.60 6.25 24.64
N CYS A 99 -26.78 5.23 24.89
CA CYS A 99 -27.09 3.85 24.56
C CYS A 99 -26.50 2.85 25.56
N ARG A 100 -26.93 1.59 25.52
CA ARG A 100 -26.26 0.50 26.24
C ARG A 100 -24.96 0.12 25.54
N VAL A 101 -24.00 -0.44 26.29
CA VAL A 101 -22.74 -0.92 25.69
C VAL A 101 -22.99 -2.04 24.66
N SER A 102 -24.03 -2.85 24.84
CA SER A 102 -24.45 -3.86 23.86
C SER A 102 -24.96 -3.29 22.54
N GLU A 103 -25.44 -2.04 22.53
CA GLU A 103 -26.00 -1.33 21.37
C GLU A 103 -24.99 -0.37 20.75
N TYR A 104 -23.81 -0.21 21.37
CA TYR A 104 -22.85 0.83 21.00
C TYR A 104 -22.35 0.74 19.56
N ALA A 105 -22.02 -0.48 19.10
CA ALA A 105 -21.51 -0.67 17.74
C ALA A 105 -22.57 -0.26 16.70
N ASP A 106 -23.82 -0.68 16.90
CA ASP A 106 -24.94 -0.31 16.05
C ASP A 106 -25.23 1.18 16.12
N ALA A 107 -25.10 1.80 17.31
CA ALA A 107 -25.30 3.24 17.49
C ALA A 107 -24.26 4.08 16.73
N ILE A 108 -22.99 3.67 16.77
CA ILE A 108 -21.90 4.31 16.00
C ILE A 108 -22.13 4.13 14.49
N VAL A 109 -22.44 2.92 14.03
CA VAL A 109 -22.67 2.64 12.60
C VAL A 109 -23.90 3.38 12.08
N THR A 110 -25.00 3.38 12.83
CA THR A 110 -26.23 4.08 12.46
C THR A 110 -26.01 5.59 12.41
N SER A 111 -25.34 6.17 13.42
CA SER A 111 -25.01 7.59 13.42
C SER A 111 -24.11 7.96 12.24
N ALA A 112 -23.07 7.16 11.97
CA ALA A 112 -22.16 7.38 10.85
C ALA A 112 -22.85 7.27 9.48
N ALA A 113 -23.81 6.35 9.33
CA ALA A 113 -24.56 6.16 8.09
C ALA A 113 -25.52 7.31 7.76
N MET A 114 -25.88 8.13 8.74
CA MET A 114 -26.72 9.33 8.56
C MET A 114 -25.91 10.59 8.22
N LEU A 115 -24.58 10.53 8.27
CA LEU A 115 -23.72 11.68 7.95
C LEU A 115 -23.61 11.87 6.44
N THR A 116 -23.48 13.13 6.01
CA THR A 116 -23.14 13.46 4.62
C THR A 116 -21.72 13.00 4.25
N SER A 117 -20.80 12.98 5.21
CA SER A 117 -19.42 12.50 5.00
C SER A 117 -19.35 10.97 5.00
N ASN A 118 -18.69 10.39 4.00
CA ASN A 118 -18.50 8.94 3.93
C ASN A 118 -17.37 8.48 4.87
N ILE A 119 -17.71 7.63 5.85
CA ILE A 119 -16.75 6.99 6.74
C ILE A 119 -16.58 5.53 6.33
N PRO A 120 -15.35 5.06 6.01
CA PRO A 120 -15.15 3.66 5.64
C PRO A 120 -15.62 2.68 6.73
N SER A 121 -16.39 1.66 6.35
CA SER A 121 -16.92 0.65 7.28
C SER A 121 -15.83 -0.02 8.11
N THR A 122 -14.67 -0.29 7.50
CA THR A 122 -13.50 -0.88 8.19
C THR A 122 -12.95 0.00 9.32
N VAL A 123 -13.11 1.32 9.24
CA VAL A 123 -12.73 2.26 10.32
C VAL A 123 -13.75 2.17 11.45
N LEU A 124 -15.05 2.16 11.12
CA LEU A 124 -16.16 2.07 12.07
C LEU A 124 -16.13 0.75 12.85
N GLU A 125 -16.07 -0.39 12.16
CA GLU A 125 -16.06 -1.73 12.76
C GLU A 125 -14.89 -1.92 13.71
N ARG A 126 -13.68 -1.50 13.29
CA ARG A 126 -12.49 -1.59 14.13
C ARG A 126 -12.61 -0.70 15.36
N PHE A 127 -13.06 0.54 15.18
CA PHE A 127 -13.23 1.48 16.29
C PHE A 127 -14.25 0.94 17.30
N ALA A 128 -15.44 0.57 16.83
CA ALA A 128 -16.52 0.04 17.65
C ALA A 128 -16.08 -1.20 18.42
N SER A 129 -15.42 -2.16 17.75
CA SER A 129 -14.93 -3.39 18.38
C SER A 129 -13.93 -3.10 19.50
N CYS A 130 -12.95 -2.22 19.26
CA CYS A 130 -11.98 -1.84 20.29
C CYS A 130 -12.64 -1.12 21.45
N ARG A 131 -13.57 -0.20 21.18
CA ARG A 131 -14.21 0.62 22.20
C ARG A 131 -15.22 -0.17 23.06
N VAL A 132 -15.99 -1.08 22.47
CA VAL A 132 -16.86 -2.03 23.21
C VAL A 132 -16.03 -2.87 24.17
N LYS A 133 -14.87 -3.39 23.71
CA LYS A 133 -13.96 -4.13 24.57
C LYS A 133 -13.46 -3.28 25.74
N ASP A 134 -12.99 -2.06 25.47
CA ASP A 134 -12.51 -1.13 26.50
C ASP A 134 -13.61 -0.77 27.53
N LEU A 135 -14.86 -0.62 27.09
CA LEU A 135 -16.01 -0.33 27.95
C LEU A 135 -16.41 -1.52 28.81
N ASN A 136 -16.40 -2.74 28.25
CA ASN A 136 -16.64 -3.97 28.99
C ASN A 136 -15.56 -4.22 30.05
N GLU A 137 -14.28 -3.97 29.74
CA GLU A 137 -13.17 -4.07 30.70
C GLU A 137 -13.32 -3.08 31.85
N LYS A 138 -13.96 -1.93 31.62
CA LYS A 138 -14.28 -0.92 32.65
C LYS A 138 -15.58 -1.21 33.41
N GLY A 139 -16.34 -2.25 33.04
CA GLY A 139 -17.65 -2.53 33.64
C GLY A 139 -18.71 -1.48 33.34
N CYS A 140 -18.55 -0.72 32.25
CA CYS A 140 -19.55 0.24 31.81
C CYS A 140 -20.79 -0.51 31.28
N VAL A 141 -21.99 -0.08 31.67
CA VAL A 141 -23.26 -0.66 31.19
C VAL A 141 -23.93 0.23 30.15
N SER A 142 -23.77 1.54 30.29
CA SER A 142 -24.33 2.56 29.41
C SER A 142 -23.31 3.64 29.12
N ILE A 143 -23.53 4.35 28.02
CA ILE A 143 -22.70 5.45 27.53
C ILE A 143 -23.63 6.64 27.33
N SER A 144 -23.20 7.83 27.75
CA SER A 144 -24.00 9.04 27.59
C SER A 144 -24.06 9.49 26.11
N ALA A 145 -25.07 10.30 25.77
CA ALA A 145 -25.20 10.86 24.42
C ALA A 145 -23.96 11.69 24.02
N ASP A 146 -23.43 12.51 24.94
CA ASP A 146 -22.24 13.32 24.72
C ASP A 146 -20.97 12.48 24.53
N GLU A 147 -20.82 11.39 25.30
CA GLU A 147 -19.69 10.48 25.13
C GLU A 147 -19.79 9.73 23.80
N LEU A 148 -20.98 9.30 23.39
CA LEU A 148 -21.22 8.66 22.09
C LEU A 148 -20.90 9.60 20.92
N ALA A 149 -21.36 10.86 20.99
CA ALA A 149 -21.06 11.88 19.99
C ALA A 149 -19.57 12.20 19.95
N SER A 150 -18.94 12.37 21.12
CA SER A 150 -17.50 12.58 21.22
C SER A 150 -16.72 11.40 20.66
N ASP A 151 -17.15 10.17 20.91
CA ASP A 151 -16.50 8.97 20.40
C ASP A 151 -16.55 8.88 18.87
N LEU A 152 -17.71 9.19 18.27
CA LEU A 152 -17.88 9.23 16.80
C LEU A 152 -17.00 10.31 16.16
N ILE A 153 -16.99 11.51 16.74
CA ILE A 153 -16.23 12.65 16.23
C ILE A 153 -14.72 12.41 16.40
N GLU A 154 -14.30 12.06 17.61
CA GLU A 154 -12.89 11.96 17.99
C GLU A 154 -12.19 10.73 17.46
N ARG A 155 -12.86 9.80 16.80
CA ARG A 155 -12.17 8.69 16.18
C ARG A 155 -12.66 8.51 14.75
N PRO A 156 -13.80 7.88 14.44
CA PRO A 156 -14.22 7.64 13.06
C PRO A 156 -14.17 8.85 12.13
N VAL A 157 -14.77 9.99 12.53
CA VAL A 157 -14.87 11.18 11.68
C VAL A 157 -13.47 11.78 11.44
N LEU A 158 -12.76 12.15 12.50
CA LEU A 158 -11.45 12.79 12.35
C LEU A 158 -10.37 11.84 11.80
N ASP A 159 -10.45 10.53 12.05
CA ASP A 159 -9.54 9.56 11.46
C ASP A 159 -9.82 9.41 9.95
N SER A 160 -11.08 9.51 9.51
CA SER A 160 -11.42 9.50 8.07
C SER A 160 -10.90 10.74 7.32
N PHE A 161 -10.77 11.86 8.03
CA PHE A 161 -10.19 13.10 7.49
C PHE A 161 -8.67 13.18 7.61
N THR A 162 -8.06 12.32 8.41
CA THR A 162 -6.61 12.30 8.61
C THR A 162 -5.93 11.79 7.35
N PRO A 163 -5.11 12.61 6.65
CA PRO A 163 -4.45 12.17 5.43
C PRO A 163 -3.51 11.00 5.70
N SER A 164 -3.41 10.07 4.75
CA SER A 164 -2.41 9.02 4.87
C SER A 164 -1.01 9.61 4.99
N ARG A 165 -0.21 9.07 5.91
CA ARG A 165 1.14 9.55 6.21
C ARG A 165 1.13 11.03 6.62
N TRP A 166 0.15 11.40 7.44
CA TRP A 166 -0.05 12.77 7.92
C TRP A 166 1.23 13.41 8.47
N TRP A 167 2.15 12.62 9.04
CA TRP A 167 3.45 13.06 9.55
C TRP A 167 4.40 13.60 8.46
N GLU A 168 4.12 13.37 7.18
CA GLU A 168 4.86 13.94 6.05
C GLU A 168 4.31 15.31 5.62
N SER A 169 3.07 15.63 6.00
CA SER A 169 2.27 16.73 5.43
C SER A 169 2.47 18.09 6.11
N ASP A 170 3.56 18.29 6.84
CA ASP A 170 3.85 19.57 7.51
C ASP A 170 4.29 20.62 6.48
N LYS A 171 3.33 21.06 5.66
CA LYS A 171 3.47 22.20 4.75
C LYS A 171 3.56 23.52 5.53
N THR A 172 3.09 23.51 6.79
CA THR A 172 3.04 24.66 7.68
C THR A 172 4.39 24.97 8.33
N ALA A 173 5.26 23.98 8.52
CA ALA A 173 6.62 24.24 8.93
C ALA A 173 7.31 25.06 7.81
N PRO A 174 7.75 26.31 8.08
CA PRO A 174 8.41 27.12 7.07
C PRO A 174 9.60 26.33 6.53
N SER A 175 9.55 26.03 5.22
CA SER A 175 10.53 25.22 4.50
C SER A 175 11.99 25.66 4.65
N SER A 176 12.23 26.82 5.29
CA SER A 176 13.54 27.35 5.63
C SER A 176 14.21 26.68 6.83
N SER A 177 13.48 26.21 7.85
CA SER A 177 14.15 25.73 9.08
C SER A 177 14.63 24.28 9.02
N LEU A 178 14.05 23.44 8.15
CA LEU A 178 14.46 22.03 8.04
C LEU A 178 15.67 21.81 7.12
N LYS A 179 16.16 22.85 6.42
CA LYS A 179 17.36 22.73 5.57
C LYS A 179 18.64 22.55 6.38
N ASP A 180 18.63 22.85 7.68
CA ASP A 180 19.76 22.58 8.55
C ASP A 180 19.81 21.10 8.97
N GLY A 181 20.41 20.30 8.09
CA GLY A 181 21.49 19.40 8.51
C GLY A 181 21.12 18.06 9.16
N LEU A 182 19.85 17.76 9.40
CA LEU A 182 19.49 16.46 9.97
C LEU A 182 19.87 15.31 9.04
N VAL A 183 19.53 15.40 7.76
CA VAL A 183 19.80 14.36 6.75
C VAL A 183 20.36 15.01 5.49
N ALA A 184 21.55 14.61 5.07
CA ALA A 184 22.11 15.05 3.80
C ALA A 184 22.68 13.86 3.02
N VAL A 185 22.13 13.58 1.83
CA VAL A 185 22.69 12.58 0.94
C VAL A 185 24.02 13.08 0.38
N LYS A 186 25.07 12.28 0.55
CA LYS A 186 26.43 12.56 0.09
C LYS A 186 26.68 12.00 -1.30
N SER A 187 26.29 10.75 -1.51
CA SER A 187 26.44 10.08 -2.81
C SER A 187 25.49 8.90 -2.94
N ILE A 188 25.24 8.50 -4.18
CA ILE A 188 24.42 7.34 -4.51
C ILE A 188 25.21 6.47 -5.48
N GLY A 189 25.37 5.20 -5.12
CA GLY A 189 25.98 4.17 -5.96
C GLY A 189 24.92 3.24 -6.53
N LEU A 190 25.16 2.73 -7.74
CA LEU A 190 24.33 1.72 -8.40
C LEU A 190 25.21 0.49 -8.62
N ARG A 191 24.71 -0.69 -8.28
CA ARG A 191 25.41 -1.97 -8.48
C ARG A 191 24.49 -2.94 -9.20
N VAL A 192 25.02 -3.68 -10.16
CA VAL A 192 24.27 -4.65 -10.99
C VAL A 192 24.33 -6.07 -10.41
N GLN A 193 25.41 -6.44 -9.72
CA GLN A 193 25.55 -7.76 -9.11
C GLN A 193 26.05 -7.64 -7.66
N PRO A 194 25.18 -7.77 -6.64
CA PRO A 194 23.72 -7.82 -6.74
C PRO A 194 23.11 -6.52 -7.27
N VAL A 195 21.88 -6.56 -7.77
CA VAL A 195 21.13 -5.39 -8.25
C VAL A 195 20.70 -4.57 -7.03
N GLU A 196 21.38 -3.46 -6.76
CA GLU A 196 21.10 -2.63 -5.58
C GLU A 196 21.39 -1.14 -5.76
N ILE A 197 20.68 -0.31 -4.98
CA ILE A 197 20.98 1.12 -4.81
C ILE A 197 21.65 1.31 -3.45
N LEU A 198 22.81 1.95 -3.45
CA LEU A 198 23.58 2.28 -2.26
C LEU A 198 23.50 3.78 -1.98
N ILE A 199 22.91 4.17 -0.85
CA ILE A 199 22.78 5.57 -0.44
C ILE A 199 23.76 5.85 0.70
N PHE A 200 24.71 6.75 0.44
CA PHE A 200 25.57 7.33 1.47
C PHE A 200 24.99 8.67 1.90
N TYR A 201 24.73 8.83 3.19
CA TYR A 201 24.14 10.05 3.73
C TYR A 201 24.72 10.35 5.10
N THR A 202 24.60 11.59 5.56
CA THR A 202 24.91 11.97 6.94
C THR A 202 23.60 12.17 7.70
N TYR A 203 23.55 11.62 8.91
CA TYR A 203 22.44 11.82 9.85
C TYR A 203 22.98 12.37 11.17
N ASN A 204 22.60 13.59 11.55
CA ASN A 204 23.19 14.32 12.67
C ASN A 204 24.73 14.36 12.61
N GLY A 205 25.25 14.71 11.43
CA GLY A 205 26.69 14.73 11.14
C GLY A 205 27.37 13.36 11.03
N ARG A 206 26.73 12.27 11.45
CA ARG A 206 27.32 10.93 11.40
C ARG A 206 27.10 10.29 10.03
N PRO A 207 28.14 9.75 9.38
CA PRO A 207 27.98 9.06 8.10
C PRO A 207 27.19 7.77 8.30
N ARG A 208 26.28 7.51 7.37
CA ARG A 208 25.42 6.33 7.31
C ARG A 208 25.40 5.79 5.88
N ARG A 209 25.14 4.49 5.77
CA ARG A 209 24.96 3.80 4.50
C ARG A 209 23.65 3.02 4.53
N ARG A 210 22.92 3.02 3.43
CA ARG A 210 21.69 2.24 3.25
C ARG A 210 21.73 1.50 1.92
N PHE A 211 21.44 0.21 1.98
CA PHE A 211 21.35 -0.67 0.83
C PHE A 211 19.88 -0.89 0.51
N ILE A 212 19.54 -0.80 -0.78
CA ILE A 212 18.22 -1.12 -1.31
C ILE A 212 18.42 -2.30 -2.26
N PRO A 213 18.25 -3.55 -1.79
CA PRO A 213 18.32 -4.71 -2.66
C PRO A 213 17.13 -4.70 -3.62
N LEU A 214 17.39 -4.93 -4.89
CA LEU A 214 16.43 -4.94 -5.98
C LEU A 214 16.47 -6.26 -6.77
N ASP A 215 17.28 -7.23 -6.34
CA ASP A 215 17.30 -8.58 -6.90
C ASP A 215 15.89 -9.18 -6.86
N GLY A 216 15.43 -9.70 -8.01
CA GLY A 216 14.08 -10.26 -8.18
C GLY A 216 12.95 -9.23 -8.18
N LEU A 217 13.22 -7.94 -7.95
CA LEU A 217 12.24 -6.86 -8.04
C LEU A 217 12.42 -5.99 -9.28
N LEU A 218 13.66 -5.89 -9.78
CA LEU A 218 13.99 -5.15 -10.99
C LEU A 218 14.60 -6.11 -12.02
N HIS A 219 14.02 -6.11 -13.22
CA HIS A 219 14.53 -6.81 -14.40
C HIS A 219 14.83 -5.80 -15.52
N GLU A 220 15.59 -6.21 -16.53
CA GLU A 220 16.06 -5.34 -17.63
C GLU A 220 14.93 -4.59 -18.33
N ASN A 221 13.79 -5.25 -18.53
CA ASN A 221 12.63 -4.69 -19.23
C ASN A 221 11.37 -4.58 -18.35
N SER A 222 11.49 -4.75 -17.03
CA SER A 222 10.32 -4.69 -16.13
C SER A 222 9.79 -3.25 -15.98
N PRO A 223 8.47 -3.05 -15.81
CA PRO A 223 7.92 -1.72 -15.54
C PRO A 223 8.42 -1.17 -14.20
N ILE A 224 8.97 0.04 -14.23
CA ILE A 224 9.58 0.68 -13.04
C ILE A 224 8.53 1.30 -12.10
N ALA A 225 7.35 1.66 -12.61
CA ALA A 225 6.38 2.47 -11.87
C ALA A 225 5.89 1.83 -10.55
N PRO A 226 5.57 0.52 -10.46
CA PRO A 226 5.18 -0.10 -9.19
C PRO A 226 6.30 -0.09 -8.15
N LEU A 227 7.52 -0.44 -8.57
CA LEU A 227 8.70 -0.43 -7.71
C LEU A 227 9.04 0.98 -7.23
N LEU A 228 8.94 1.99 -8.11
CA LEU A 228 9.16 3.38 -7.78
C LEU A 228 8.21 3.84 -6.67
N ARG A 229 6.90 3.55 -6.77
CA ARG A 229 5.91 3.90 -5.73
C ARG A 229 6.31 3.32 -4.36
N ARG A 230 6.76 2.06 -4.34
CA ARG A 230 7.25 1.38 -3.12
C ARG A 230 8.53 2.02 -2.56
N LEU A 231 9.47 2.38 -3.43
CA LEU A 231 10.73 3.02 -3.02
C LEU A 231 10.51 4.44 -2.52
N VAL A 232 9.66 5.24 -3.16
CA VAL A 232 9.29 6.58 -2.70
C VAL A 232 8.68 6.51 -1.30
N ARG A 233 7.80 5.54 -1.04
CA ARG A 233 7.26 5.33 0.32
C ARG A 233 8.35 5.09 1.36
N SER A 234 9.39 4.35 1.04
CA SER A 234 10.39 3.90 2.03
C SER A 234 11.67 4.74 2.08
N HIS A 235 11.96 5.49 1.01
CA HIS A 235 13.23 6.20 0.78
C HIS A 235 13.03 7.62 0.22
N GLY A 236 11.79 8.07 0.00
CA GLY A 236 11.48 9.42 -0.50
C GLY A 236 12.04 10.56 0.36
N MET A 237 12.40 10.24 1.61
CA MET A 237 13.11 11.12 2.54
C MET A 237 14.57 11.40 2.18
N LEU A 238 15.23 10.40 1.61
CA LEU A 238 16.63 10.48 1.23
C LEU A 238 16.75 10.93 -0.23
N VAL A 239 15.92 10.34 -1.09
CA VAL A 239 16.04 10.48 -2.54
C VAL A 239 14.67 10.84 -3.10
N SER A 240 14.61 11.92 -3.88
CA SER A 240 13.36 12.34 -4.50
C SER A 240 12.83 11.28 -5.48
N GLU A 241 11.53 11.29 -5.75
CA GLU A 241 10.92 10.37 -6.72
C GLU A 241 11.58 10.46 -8.10
N SER A 242 11.86 11.68 -8.57
CA SER A 242 12.52 11.90 -9.86
C SER A 242 13.91 11.24 -9.92
N GLN A 243 14.70 11.38 -8.85
CA GLN A 243 16.01 10.76 -8.72
C GLN A 243 15.90 9.24 -8.67
N LEU A 244 14.98 8.68 -7.86
CA LEU A 244 14.75 7.24 -7.78
C LEU A 244 14.36 6.66 -9.15
N ARG A 245 13.49 7.35 -9.91
CA ARG A 245 13.12 6.96 -11.27
C ARG A 245 14.36 6.89 -12.17
N SER A 246 15.18 7.95 -12.19
CA SER A 246 16.40 7.99 -12.98
C SER A 246 17.40 6.90 -12.60
N TYR A 247 17.53 6.58 -11.30
CA TYR A 247 18.43 5.52 -10.84
C TYR A 247 17.96 4.13 -11.26
N LEU A 248 16.65 3.85 -11.20
CA LEU A 248 16.09 2.59 -11.65
C LEU A 248 16.26 2.40 -13.16
N GLN A 249 16.01 3.44 -13.96
CA GLN A 249 16.24 3.42 -15.41
C GLN A 249 17.71 3.17 -15.74
N ARG A 250 18.62 3.87 -15.05
CA ARG A 250 20.07 3.68 -15.25
C ARG A 250 20.51 2.28 -14.85
N LEU A 251 19.90 1.70 -13.82
CA LEU A 251 20.22 0.35 -13.36
C LEU A 251 19.77 -0.70 -14.40
N GLN A 252 18.58 -0.55 -14.99
CA GLN A 252 18.14 -1.39 -16.11
C GLN A 252 19.08 -1.30 -17.33
N GLU A 253 19.54 -0.09 -17.66
CA GLU A 253 20.49 0.11 -18.75
C GLU A 253 21.84 -0.59 -18.47
N LEU A 254 22.33 -0.52 -17.23
CA LEU A 254 23.56 -1.21 -16.82
C LEU A 254 23.39 -2.75 -16.83
N MET A 255 22.21 -3.25 -16.45
CA MET A 255 21.89 -4.68 -16.53
C MET A 255 21.92 -5.17 -17.99
N ARG A 256 21.24 -4.47 -18.90
CA ARG A 256 21.24 -4.81 -20.33
C ARG A 256 22.65 -4.84 -20.92
N LYS A 257 23.47 -3.83 -20.62
CA LYS A 257 24.89 -3.78 -21.05
C LYS A 257 25.71 -4.94 -20.49
N SER A 258 25.43 -5.38 -19.26
CA SER A 258 26.14 -6.52 -18.66
C SER A 258 25.85 -7.82 -19.41
N VAL A 259 24.60 -8.05 -19.84
CA VAL A 259 24.22 -9.21 -20.65
C VAL A 259 24.86 -9.19 -22.04
N GLU A 260 24.86 -8.03 -22.71
CA GLU A 260 25.50 -7.85 -24.02
C GLU A 260 27.03 -8.09 -23.96
N SER A 261 27.68 -7.64 -22.88
CA SER A 261 29.11 -7.87 -22.64
C SER A 261 29.45 -9.36 -22.46
N HIS A 262 28.56 -10.12 -21.82
CA HIS A 262 28.76 -11.56 -21.65
C HIS A 262 28.50 -12.34 -22.96
N ALA A 263 27.55 -11.90 -23.79
CA ALA A 263 27.27 -12.53 -25.08
C ALA A 263 28.43 -12.42 -26.08
N SER A 264 29.19 -11.31 -26.04
CA SER A 264 30.26 -11.06 -27.02
C SER A 264 31.57 -11.81 -26.75
N THR A 265 31.76 -12.38 -25.55
CA THR A 265 33.02 -13.04 -25.17
C THR A 265 33.02 -14.54 -25.52
N VAL A 266 31.87 -15.12 -25.88
CA VAL A 266 31.78 -16.50 -26.33
C VAL A 266 32.15 -16.56 -27.82
N LYS A 267 33.45 -16.48 -28.12
CA LYS A 267 33.95 -16.94 -29.43
C LYS A 267 33.63 -18.44 -29.58
N PRO A 268 33.12 -18.90 -30.73
CA PRO A 268 32.94 -20.31 -31.02
C PRO A 268 34.31 -20.97 -31.27
N GLU A 269 35.07 -21.24 -30.22
CA GLU A 269 36.23 -22.11 -30.33
C GLU A 269 35.77 -23.57 -30.26
N GLY A 270 35.81 -24.22 -31.42
CA GLY A 270 36.49 -25.50 -31.60
C GLY A 270 35.85 -26.75 -30.99
N PRO A 271 35.60 -27.81 -31.78
CA PRO A 271 35.16 -29.09 -31.23
C PRO A 271 36.25 -29.74 -30.37
N LEU A 272 35.82 -30.18 -29.18
CA LEU A 272 36.27 -31.39 -28.47
C LEU A 272 37.66 -31.37 -27.80
N GLN A 273 37.67 -31.31 -26.47
CA GLN A 273 38.35 -32.33 -25.66
C GLN A 273 37.73 -32.46 -24.26
N PRO A 274 37.21 -33.65 -23.87
CA PRO A 274 36.56 -33.86 -22.59
C PRO A 274 37.57 -34.33 -21.55
N GLN A 275 37.92 -33.50 -20.57
CA GLN A 275 38.46 -33.98 -19.29
C GLN A 275 38.58 -32.79 -18.35
N PHE A 276 37.70 -32.67 -17.36
CA PHE A 276 38.13 -32.46 -15.97
C PHE A 276 36.93 -32.68 -15.05
N ASP A 277 36.95 -33.86 -14.45
CA ASP A 277 35.97 -34.38 -13.50
C ASP A 277 36.26 -33.78 -12.11
N TRP A 278 35.46 -32.81 -11.67
CA TRP A 278 35.58 -32.21 -10.33
C TRP A 278 34.51 -32.70 -9.35
N LYS A 279 33.86 -33.85 -9.61
CA LYS A 279 32.82 -34.40 -8.74
C LYS A 279 33.29 -35.58 -7.87
N GLN A 280 34.17 -35.28 -6.90
CA GLN A 280 34.37 -36.05 -5.67
C GLN A 280 34.89 -35.04 -4.63
N GLN A 281 34.36 -34.78 -3.45
CA GLN A 281 33.34 -35.36 -2.58
C GLN A 281 32.83 -34.21 -1.70
N ILE A 282 31.54 -33.88 -1.71
CA ILE A 282 30.88 -33.35 -0.51
C ILE A 282 29.56 -34.08 -0.43
N GLY A 283 29.53 -35.09 0.44
CA GLY A 283 28.36 -35.91 0.71
C GLY A 283 27.32 -35.10 1.46
N TYR A 284 26.15 -34.92 0.84
CA TYR A 284 24.90 -34.75 1.56
C TYR A 284 23.96 -35.84 1.09
N SER A 285 23.81 -36.81 1.99
CA SER A 285 22.79 -37.85 1.99
C SER A 285 21.46 -37.19 2.32
N ASP A 286 20.45 -37.38 1.47
CA ASP A 286 19.06 -37.42 1.92
C ASP A 286 18.24 -38.35 1.01
N ASN A 287 17.76 -39.41 1.63
CA ASN A 287 16.76 -40.32 1.10
C ASN A 287 15.39 -39.63 1.10
N ALA A 288 14.62 -39.72 0.01
CA ALA A 288 13.19 -40.08 0.04
C ALA A 288 12.54 -39.97 -1.36
N PRO A 289 11.45 -40.72 -1.63
CA PRO A 289 11.17 -41.26 -2.96
C PRO A 289 9.95 -40.65 -3.69
N ALA A 290 10.00 -40.82 -5.01
CA ALA A 290 8.94 -41.21 -5.95
C ALA A 290 7.50 -40.67 -5.74
N ALA A 291 7.04 -39.91 -6.74
CA ALA A 291 5.67 -40.05 -7.26
C ALA A 291 5.64 -39.69 -8.75
N HIS A 292 5.31 -40.69 -9.55
CA HIS A 292 4.88 -40.64 -10.94
C HIS A 292 3.69 -39.68 -11.12
N ASN A 293 3.64 -38.96 -12.25
CA ASN A 293 2.51 -39.10 -13.16
C ASN A 293 2.85 -38.68 -14.58
N THR A 294 2.24 -39.45 -15.48
CA THR A 294 2.59 -39.72 -16.87
C THR A 294 1.50 -39.15 -17.79
N GLY A 295 1.88 -38.80 -19.02
CA GLY A 295 0.98 -38.71 -20.18
C GLY A 295 0.07 -37.47 -20.23
N GLU A 296 -0.34 -36.94 -21.38
CA GLU A 296 -0.35 -37.51 -22.73
C GLU A 296 -0.16 -36.39 -23.77
N GLU A 297 0.50 -36.79 -24.85
CA GLU A 297 0.66 -36.06 -26.10
C GLU A 297 -0.67 -36.08 -26.87
N GLU A 298 -1.15 -34.92 -27.31
CA GLU A 298 -2.06 -34.85 -28.45
C GLU A 298 -1.50 -33.88 -29.50
N GLN A 299 -0.97 -34.49 -30.56
CA GLN A 299 -0.75 -33.87 -31.85
C GLN A 299 -2.10 -33.75 -32.55
N HIS A 300 -2.50 -32.56 -33.00
CA HIS A 300 -3.41 -32.47 -34.14
C HIS A 300 -3.13 -31.26 -35.03
N MET A 301 -3.12 -31.58 -36.33
CA MET A 301 -2.63 -30.79 -37.45
C MET A 301 -3.49 -29.58 -37.82
N THR A 302 -2.76 -28.50 -38.13
CA THR A 302 -2.94 -27.51 -39.20
C THR A 302 -4.22 -27.58 -40.04
N SER A 303 -5.06 -26.55 -39.93
CA SER A 303 -5.99 -26.17 -40.99
C SER A 303 -6.03 -24.66 -41.14
N ALA A 304 -5.62 -24.19 -42.32
CA ALA A 304 -5.58 -22.80 -42.71
C ALA A 304 -7.00 -22.26 -42.90
N LYS A 305 -7.41 -21.27 -42.10
CA LYS A 305 -8.59 -20.44 -42.37
C LYS A 305 -8.42 -19.04 -41.79
N THR A 306 -8.39 -18.09 -42.71
CA THR A 306 -8.92 -16.72 -42.64
C THR A 306 -8.74 -15.95 -41.32
N GLY A 307 -7.59 -15.26 -41.23
CA GLY A 307 -7.21 -14.22 -40.25
C GLY A 307 -8.24 -13.78 -39.23
N GLU A 308 -8.39 -14.55 -38.16
CA GLU A 308 -8.98 -14.05 -36.93
C GLU A 308 -8.00 -13.04 -36.30
N PRO A 309 -8.51 -11.93 -35.74
CA PRO A 309 -7.68 -10.92 -35.11
C PRO A 309 -6.88 -11.59 -33.97
N GLU A 310 -5.55 -11.51 -34.08
CA GLU A 310 -4.62 -12.07 -33.11
C GLU A 310 -4.97 -11.54 -31.70
N VAL A 311 -5.51 -12.42 -30.86
CA VAL A 311 -5.93 -12.09 -29.50
C VAL A 311 -4.66 -11.81 -28.70
N ASN A 312 -4.42 -10.54 -28.42
CA ASN A 312 -3.24 -10.12 -27.68
C ASN A 312 -3.40 -10.52 -26.21
N LYS A 313 -2.37 -11.16 -25.64
CA LYS A 313 -2.30 -11.46 -24.21
C LYS A 313 -2.40 -10.16 -23.40
N ALA A 314 -3.09 -10.24 -22.26
CA ALA A 314 -3.29 -9.09 -21.36
C ALA A 314 -1.96 -8.58 -20.80
N ASP A 315 -1.44 -7.50 -21.38
CA ASP A 315 -0.32 -6.73 -20.85
C ASP A 315 -0.83 -5.39 -20.32
N VAL A 316 -0.50 -5.07 -19.07
CA VAL A 316 -0.77 -3.76 -18.44
C VAL A 316 -0.22 -2.62 -19.30
N GLY A 317 0.90 -2.83 -20.00
CA GLY A 317 1.48 -1.84 -20.91
C GLY A 317 0.52 -1.41 -22.04
N LEU A 318 -0.30 -2.32 -22.57
CA LEU A 318 -1.32 -2.01 -23.58
C LEU A 318 -2.41 -1.10 -23.01
N LEU A 319 -2.85 -1.35 -21.77
CA LEU A 319 -3.87 -0.54 -21.09
C LEU A 319 -3.44 0.93 -20.94
N TYR A 320 -2.15 1.19 -20.72
CA TYR A 320 -1.62 2.55 -20.61
C TYR A 320 -1.28 3.20 -21.96
N ARG A 321 -1.10 2.41 -23.02
CA ARG A 321 -0.78 2.92 -24.36
C ARG A 321 -2.04 3.29 -25.14
N ASP A 322 -3.03 2.42 -25.12
CA ASP A 322 -4.32 2.63 -25.77
C ASP A 322 -5.43 1.86 -25.01
N PRO A 323 -6.07 2.49 -24.01
CA PRO A 323 -7.01 1.81 -23.12
C PRO A 323 -8.25 1.30 -23.85
N GLU A 324 -8.71 1.99 -24.90
CA GLU A 324 -9.92 1.60 -25.65
C GLU A 324 -9.66 0.37 -26.52
N ALA A 325 -8.51 0.30 -27.17
CA ALA A 325 -8.10 -0.87 -27.95
C ALA A 325 -7.86 -2.08 -27.03
N ALA A 326 -7.23 -1.87 -25.87
CA ALA A 326 -6.98 -2.92 -24.88
C ALA A 326 -8.30 -3.52 -24.35
N LEU A 327 -9.31 -2.71 -24.06
CA LEU A 327 -10.60 -3.21 -23.55
C LEU A 327 -11.41 -4.04 -24.57
N LYS A 328 -11.15 -3.88 -25.87
CA LYS A 328 -11.90 -4.58 -26.94
C LYS A 328 -11.28 -5.91 -27.38
N ASN A 329 -9.94 -6.02 -27.31
CA ASN A 329 -9.20 -7.11 -27.98
C ASN A 329 -8.37 -7.98 -27.03
N VAL A 330 -8.48 -7.77 -25.72
CA VAL A 330 -7.68 -8.51 -24.73
C VAL A 330 -8.54 -9.59 -24.08
N ASP A 331 -8.05 -10.83 -24.15
CA ASP A 331 -8.59 -11.92 -23.33
C ASP A 331 -8.07 -11.78 -21.89
N LEU A 332 -9.01 -11.69 -20.95
CA LEU A 332 -8.72 -11.52 -19.53
C LEU A 332 -8.71 -12.85 -18.77
N ASN A 333 -9.02 -13.98 -19.41
CA ASN A 333 -9.02 -15.29 -18.75
C ASN A 333 -7.63 -15.73 -18.32
N ASP A 334 -6.58 -15.31 -19.05
CA ASP A 334 -5.18 -15.62 -18.77
C ASP A 334 -4.45 -14.48 -18.01
N ALA A 335 -5.15 -13.42 -17.59
CA ALA A 335 -4.53 -12.28 -16.93
C ALA A 335 -4.15 -12.59 -15.47
N ASP A 336 -3.04 -12.03 -14.98
CA ASP A 336 -2.71 -12.07 -13.55
C ASP A 336 -3.67 -11.18 -12.74
N ASP A 337 -3.76 -11.42 -11.42
CA ASP A 337 -4.71 -10.71 -10.54
C ASP A 337 -4.52 -9.19 -10.58
N ILE A 338 -3.27 -8.73 -10.72
CA ILE A 338 -2.93 -7.30 -10.75
C ILE A 338 -3.41 -6.67 -12.06
N THR A 339 -3.14 -7.29 -13.20
CA THR A 339 -3.63 -6.84 -14.51
C THR A 339 -5.15 -6.85 -14.53
N LEU A 340 -5.78 -7.92 -14.04
CA LEU A 340 -7.23 -8.01 -13.98
C LEU A 340 -7.84 -6.89 -13.13
N GLN A 341 -7.22 -6.55 -12.00
CA GLN A 341 -7.69 -5.45 -11.14
C GLN A 341 -7.59 -4.09 -11.83
N GLU A 342 -6.50 -3.81 -12.55
CA GLU A 342 -6.31 -2.55 -13.29
C GLU A 342 -7.28 -2.45 -14.47
N PHE A 343 -7.50 -3.55 -15.23
CA PHE A 343 -8.50 -3.60 -16.30
C PHE A 343 -9.92 -3.39 -15.75
N LYS A 344 -10.27 -4.03 -14.62
CA LYS A 344 -11.56 -3.80 -13.94
C LYS A 344 -11.72 -2.35 -13.48
N ALA A 345 -10.67 -1.73 -12.94
CA ALA A 345 -10.70 -0.32 -12.55
C ALA A 345 -10.97 0.58 -13.76
N LYS A 346 -10.34 0.30 -14.91
CA LYS A 346 -10.56 1.07 -16.14
C LYS A 346 -11.94 0.84 -16.76
N MET A 347 -12.44 -0.40 -16.75
CA MET A 347 -13.82 -0.70 -17.12
C MET A 347 -14.81 0.07 -16.25
N ASN A 348 -14.54 0.14 -14.95
CA ASN A 348 -15.40 0.87 -14.01
C ASN A 348 -15.38 2.38 -14.26
N GLU A 349 -14.25 2.97 -14.66
CA GLU A 349 -14.21 4.38 -15.09
C GLU A 349 -15.11 4.63 -16.30
N GLY A 350 -15.00 3.79 -17.34
CA GLY A 350 -15.85 3.88 -18.53
C GLY A 350 -17.33 3.64 -18.22
N PHE A 351 -17.63 2.71 -17.32
CA PHE A 351 -18.98 2.50 -16.80
C PHE A 351 -19.51 3.72 -16.07
N MET A 352 -18.74 4.31 -15.14
CA MET A 352 -19.18 5.46 -14.33
C MET A 352 -19.37 6.74 -15.13
N GLN A 353 -18.71 6.88 -16.29
CA GLN A 353 -18.92 7.97 -17.24
C GLN A 353 -20.23 7.81 -18.02
N ASN A 354 -20.61 6.58 -18.36
CA ASN A 354 -21.82 6.28 -19.14
C ASN A 354 -23.03 5.92 -18.27
N ALA A 355 -22.82 5.65 -16.98
CA ALA A 355 -23.86 5.33 -16.03
C ALA A 355 -24.72 6.57 -15.79
N LEU A 356 -25.95 6.54 -16.33
CA LEU A 356 -26.97 7.54 -16.06
C LEU A 356 -27.31 7.52 -14.57
N ARG A 357 -27.18 8.66 -13.90
CA ARG A 357 -27.50 8.79 -12.49
C ARG A 357 -28.90 9.38 -12.32
N PRO A 358 -29.57 9.11 -11.19
CA PRO A 358 -30.79 9.82 -10.80
C PRO A 358 -30.60 11.35 -10.92
N GLY A 359 -31.32 11.98 -11.85
CA GLY A 359 -31.23 13.42 -12.14
C GLY A 359 -30.56 13.78 -13.47
N ASP A 360 -29.83 12.86 -14.10
CA ASP A 360 -29.25 13.10 -15.42
C ASP A 360 -30.35 13.14 -16.51
N PRO A 361 -30.20 13.97 -17.56
CA PRO A 361 -31.13 14.00 -18.67
C PRO A 361 -31.25 12.61 -19.33
N GLY A 362 -32.43 12.01 -19.25
CA GLY A 362 -32.72 10.68 -19.81
C GLY A 362 -32.70 9.53 -18.78
N TYR A 363 -32.40 9.81 -17.51
CA TYR A 363 -32.63 8.82 -16.46
C TYR A 363 -34.13 8.59 -16.27
N VAL A 364 -34.60 7.39 -16.58
CA VAL A 364 -36.00 6.98 -16.41
C VAL A 364 -36.08 6.07 -15.19
N TYR A 365 -36.76 6.54 -14.16
CA TYR A 365 -37.14 5.70 -13.03
C TYR A 365 -38.09 4.60 -13.51
N ASP A 366 -37.91 3.39 -12.99
CA ASP A 366 -38.75 2.22 -13.31
C ASP A 366 -38.86 1.91 -14.81
N LYS A 367 -37.74 1.98 -15.54
CA LYS A 367 -37.68 1.55 -16.93
C LYS A 367 -38.04 0.07 -17.05
N ARG A 368 -39.26 -0.22 -17.48
CA ARG A 368 -39.71 -1.56 -17.86
C ARG A 368 -39.38 -1.80 -19.33
N LEU A 369 -38.60 -2.84 -19.60
CA LEU A 369 -38.28 -3.27 -20.96
C LEU A 369 -38.96 -4.63 -21.16
N ASP A 370 -39.86 -4.71 -22.12
CA ASP A 370 -40.41 -5.99 -22.58
C ASP A 370 -39.31 -6.69 -23.37
N VAL A 371 -38.64 -7.63 -22.71
CA VAL A 371 -37.62 -8.47 -23.36
C VAL A 371 -38.35 -9.59 -24.08
N ASN A 372 -38.42 -9.48 -25.42
CA ASN A 372 -38.83 -10.58 -26.29
C ASN A 372 -37.55 -11.31 -26.73
N PRO A 373 -37.10 -12.37 -26.02
CA PRO A 373 -35.87 -13.07 -26.37
C PRO A 373 -35.99 -13.64 -27.79
N THR A 374 -35.10 -13.20 -28.67
CA THR A 374 -35.07 -13.66 -30.07
C THR A 374 -34.40 -15.02 -30.20
N GLU A 375 -33.49 -15.35 -29.28
CA GLU A 375 -32.76 -16.60 -29.23
C GLU A 375 -33.30 -17.46 -28.08
N ARG A 376 -33.49 -18.74 -28.36
CA ARG A 376 -33.92 -19.72 -27.37
C ARG A 376 -32.78 -19.91 -26.36
N SER A 377 -33.05 -19.66 -25.09
CA SER A 377 -32.07 -19.87 -24.02
C SER A 377 -31.77 -21.36 -23.89
N GLU A 378 -30.50 -21.74 -24.03
CA GLU A 378 -30.04 -23.13 -23.79
C GLU A 378 -30.25 -23.57 -22.33
N TRP A 379 -30.50 -22.63 -21.41
CA TRP A 379 -30.77 -22.91 -20.00
C TRP A 379 -32.24 -23.29 -19.73
N ASP A 380 -33.16 -23.01 -20.65
CA ASP A 380 -34.60 -23.31 -20.49
C ASP A 380 -35.00 -24.67 -21.07
N ASP A 381 -34.06 -25.45 -21.61
CA ASP A 381 -34.34 -26.81 -22.13
C ASP A 381 -34.35 -27.85 -20.99
N SER A 382 -35.32 -27.75 -20.09
CA SER A 382 -35.64 -28.84 -19.15
C SER A 382 -37.10 -28.78 -18.64
N ASP A 383 -38.01 -29.21 -19.51
CA ASP A 383 -39.24 -29.95 -19.14
C ASP A 383 -39.17 -31.32 -19.82
#